data_AF-A0A4S8VRH2-F1
#
_entry.id   AF-A0A4S8VRH2-F1
#
_cell.length_a   1.000
_cell.length_b   1.000
_cell.length_c   1.000
_cell.angle_alpha   90.00
_cell.angle_beta   90.00
_cell.angle_gamma   90.00
#
_symmetry.space_group_name_H-M   'P 1'
#
loop_
_entity.id
_entity.type
_entity.pdbx_description
1 polymer ?
#
loop_
_entity_poly.entity_id
_entity_poly.type
_entity_poly.pdbx_seq_one_letter_code
_entity_poly.pdbx_strand_id
1 'polypeptide(L)'
;MENHPPRNTWPGSLRLPSPNPPKCRQITIFGGGTATNHLVDVFTNLAQANNSVLNYIIPISDNGGSSSELIRVFGGPGIGDLRSRLVRLIPDNGDPHSEASSIKELFNHRLPPDPKSARLEWLEIVESLHPLWRQISTPKKELIRSFLNLVNQEIVKRMRPSSRFDFSSASIGNLFLTGARLFSGSLESAIYLLSSVCSVPETITVLPAINTNFSHHISVSLTDGSHITGQNNISHPPAPSSLPDMAPPSPTRIRRETEESDNVEDANLPGSLPSLRKPAIKFSKLEEEDLPSRIERLWYINPYGQEMSCPANPRVLEALSKSSTVIYSIGSLFTSIIPSIILRGVGQAIASPGIRNKILILNSSIDRETGPASDPFTAIDFIAAIADACAESRGLSKPKLEDYWVYVSHVIYIESKEAPKVDREILSKAGIEGIRLYGQSGKYDDKALEQALKMVLGKGEQVGLSRRNTLQR
;
A
#
# COMPACT_ATOMS: atom_id res chain seq x y z
N MET A 1 -46.05 56.97 4.25
CA MET A 1 -46.12 55.72 5.03
C MET A 1 -46.99 54.80 4.17
N GLU A 2 -46.50 53.74 3.52
CA GLU A 2 -45.55 52.72 3.91
C GLU A 2 -44.48 52.44 2.83
N ASN A 3 -43.31 51.99 3.29
CA ASN A 3 -42.12 51.69 2.49
C ASN A 3 -42.19 50.27 1.90
N HIS A 4 -42.08 50.15 0.56
CA HIS A 4 -41.65 48.91 -0.10
C HIS A 4 -40.12 48.93 -0.28
N PRO A 5 -39.38 47.84 0.02
CA PRO A 5 -37.94 47.79 -0.21
C PRO A 5 -37.61 47.58 -1.70
N PRO A 6 -36.43 48.03 -2.17
CA PRO A 6 -36.08 47.99 -3.58
C PRO A 6 -35.68 46.56 -4.03
N ARG A 7 -36.09 46.22 -5.26
CA ARG A 7 -35.60 45.03 -5.98
C ARG A 7 -34.11 45.18 -6.26
N ASN A 8 -33.29 44.36 -5.63
CA ASN A 8 -31.87 44.22 -5.98
C ASN A 8 -31.76 43.56 -7.37
N THR A 9 -31.29 44.33 -8.34
CA THR A 9 -30.75 43.86 -9.62
C THR A 9 -29.34 43.30 -9.40
N TRP A 10 -29.19 41.98 -9.44
CA TRP A 10 -27.88 41.32 -9.56
C TRP A 10 -27.53 41.13 -11.04
N PRO A 11 -26.41 41.69 -11.55
CA PRO A 11 -25.90 41.36 -12.88
C PRO A 11 -24.90 40.22 -12.74
N GLY A 12 -25.40 38.98 -12.75
CA GLY A 12 -24.55 37.80 -12.65
C GLY A 12 -25.32 36.56 -13.09
N SER A 13 -25.24 36.26 -14.40
CA SER A 13 -25.87 35.11 -15.03
C SER A 13 -25.58 33.82 -14.25
N LEU A 14 -26.64 33.17 -13.76
CA LEU A 14 -26.63 31.77 -13.34
C LEU A 14 -26.19 30.93 -14.54
N ARG A 15 -24.90 30.58 -14.58
CA ARG A 15 -24.42 29.52 -15.48
C ARG A 15 -25.09 28.24 -15.03
N LEU A 16 -26.08 27.79 -15.79
CA LEU A 16 -26.53 26.40 -15.76
C LEU A 16 -25.27 25.52 -15.89
N PRO A 17 -25.08 24.49 -15.05
CA PRO A 17 -23.98 23.57 -15.25
C PRO A 17 -24.07 23.00 -16.66
N SER A 18 -22.95 23.11 -17.39
CA SER A 18 -22.74 22.46 -18.69
C SER A 18 -23.24 21.01 -18.64
N PRO A 19 -23.89 20.48 -19.70
CA PRO A 19 -24.31 19.07 -19.77
C PRO A 19 -23.13 18.09 -19.72
N ASN A 20 -21.90 18.58 -19.87
CA ASN A 20 -20.68 17.81 -19.76
C ASN A 20 -19.82 18.37 -18.62
N PRO A 21 -19.67 17.64 -17.48
CA PRO A 21 -18.64 17.97 -16.51
C PRO A 21 -17.25 17.86 -17.18
N PRO A 22 -16.25 18.63 -16.75
CA PRO A 22 -14.88 18.41 -17.21
C PRO A 22 -14.54 16.94 -16.88
N LYS A 23 -14.07 16.18 -17.87
CA LYS A 23 -13.62 14.78 -17.72
C LYS A 23 -12.55 14.72 -16.63
N CYS A 24 -12.94 14.52 -15.38
CA CYS A 24 -12.00 14.33 -14.28
C CYS A 24 -11.36 12.97 -14.49
N ARG A 25 -10.19 12.94 -15.16
CA ARG A 25 -9.41 11.73 -15.38
C ARG A 25 -8.55 11.53 -14.14
N GLN A 26 -9.06 10.86 -13.11
CA GLN A 26 -8.17 10.38 -12.06
C GLN A 26 -7.55 9.04 -12.47
N ILE A 27 -6.30 8.83 -12.05
CA ILE A 27 -5.58 7.57 -12.16
C ILE A 27 -5.38 7.07 -10.75
N THR A 28 -5.91 5.88 -10.45
CA THR A 28 -5.77 5.26 -9.13
C THR A 28 -4.85 4.06 -9.21
N ILE A 29 -3.87 4.01 -8.32
CA ILE A 29 -2.84 2.99 -8.26
C ILE A 29 -3.05 2.19 -6.97
N PHE A 30 -3.30 0.90 -7.12
CA PHE A 30 -3.13 -0.06 -6.03
C PHE A 30 -1.67 -0.51 -6.01
N GLY A 31 -1.01 -0.29 -4.89
CA GLY A 31 0.37 -0.70 -4.69
C GLY A 31 0.75 -0.66 -3.22
N GLY A 32 1.81 -1.38 -2.88
CA GLY A 32 2.38 -1.37 -1.53
C GLY A 32 3.76 -0.75 -1.52
N GLY A 33 4.67 -1.45 -0.86
CA GLY A 33 6.00 -1.00 -0.48
C GLY A 33 6.99 -0.67 -1.60
N THR A 34 8.22 -1.19 -1.47
CA THR A 34 9.38 -0.61 -2.18
C THR A 34 9.36 -0.81 -3.69
N ALA A 35 8.74 -1.87 -4.21
CA ALA A 35 8.75 -2.15 -5.66
C ALA A 35 8.06 -1.05 -6.47
N THR A 36 6.86 -0.63 -6.04
CA THR A 36 6.10 0.45 -6.69
C THR A 36 6.82 1.81 -6.58
N ASN A 37 7.82 1.99 -5.70
CA ASN A 37 8.59 3.24 -5.62
C ASN A 37 9.48 3.49 -6.84
N HIS A 38 9.85 2.44 -7.58
CA HIS A 38 10.62 2.60 -8.81
C HIS A 38 9.77 3.22 -9.93
N LEU A 39 8.45 2.99 -9.91
CA LEU A 39 7.53 3.45 -10.96
C LEU A 39 6.88 4.82 -10.68
N VAL A 40 7.26 5.50 -9.59
CA VAL A 40 6.64 6.77 -9.18
C VAL A 40 6.78 7.83 -10.26
N ASP A 41 7.97 7.95 -10.86
CA ASP A 41 8.25 8.97 -11.85
C ASP A 41 7.46 8.67 -13.13
N VAL A 42 7.37 7.41 -13.54
CA VAL A 42 6.52 6.94 -14.66
C VAL A 42 5.06 7.35 -14.44
N PHE A 43 4.51 7.10 -13.26
CA PHE A 43 3.12 7.43 -12.94
C PHE A 43 2.89 8.94 -12.83
N THR A 44 3.85 9.68 -12.29
CA THR A 44 3.79 11.14 -12.19
C THR A 44 3.80 11.77 -13.58
N ASN A 45 4.69 11.33 -14.46
CA ASN A 45 4.74 11.77 -15.86
C ASN A 45 3.45 11.42 -16.61
N LEU A 46 2.91 10.22 -16.39
CA LEU A 46 1.63 9.79 -16.97
C LEU A 46 0.47 10.70 -16.52
N ALA A 47 0.42 11.03 -15.23
CA ALA A 47 -0.61 11.91 -14.67
C ALA A 47 -0.50 13.33 -15.23
N GLN A 48 0.72 13.89 -15.26
CA GLN A 48 0.98 15.22 -15.82
C GLN A 48 0.62 15.30 -17.31
N ALA A 49 1.01 14.30 -18.11
CA ALA A 49 0.71 14.26 -19.54
C ALA A 49 -0.80 14.19 -19.85
N ASN A 50 -1.61 13.70 -18.91
CA ASN A 50 -3.07 13.59 -19.07
C ASN A 50 -3.85 14.65 -18.27
N ASN A 51 -3.16 15.59 -17.61
CA ASN A 51 -3.73 16.56 -16.67
C ASN A 51 -4.65 15.87 -15.63
N SER A 52 -4.16 14.75 -15.10
CA SER A 52 -4.88 13.82 -14.22
C SER A 52 -4.42 13.98 -12.77
N VAL A 53 -5.33 13.71 -11.82
CA VAL A 53 -4.97 13.52 -10.41
C VAL A 53 -4.53 12.08 -10.19
N LEU A 54 -3.47 11.89 -9.40
CA LEU A 54 -2.90 10.58 -9.10
C LEU A 54 -3.24 10.18 -7.67
N ASN A 55 -3.89 9.03 -7.49
CA ASN A 55 -4.21 8.47 -6.18
C ASN A 55 -3.43 7.19 -5.95
N TYR A 56 -2.70 7.10 -4.84
CA TYR A 56 -2.08 5.86 -4.37
C TYR A 56 -2.90 5.27 -3.23
N ILE A 57 -3.40 4.05 -3.38
CA ILE A 57 -4.06 3.30 -2.32
C ILE A 57 -3.05 2.32 -1.74
N ILE A 58 -2.76 2.48 -0.46
CA ILE A 58 -1.72 1.73 0.26
C ILE A 58 -2.37 0.86 1.35
N PRO A 59 -2.06 -0.44 1.43
CA PRO A 59 -2.54 -1.31 2.51
C PRO A 59 -1.97 -0.90 3.87
N ILE A 60 -2.61 -1.36 4.95
CA ILE A 60 -2.24 -1.02 6.34
C ILE A 60 -1.93 -2.24 7.21
N SER A 61 -1.73 -3.40 6.58
CA SER A 61 -1.53 -4.69 7.24
C SER A 61 -0.08 -4.98 7.63
N ASP A 62 0.85 -4.08 7.31
CA ASP A 62 2.28 -4.27 7.54
C ASP A 62 2.60 -4.35 9.03
N ASN A 63 3.05 -5.53 9.45
CA ASN A 63 3.48 -5.83 10.81
C ASN A 63 4.95 -6.26 10.88
N GLY A 64 5.76 -5.97 9.85
CA GLY A 64 7.19 -6.30 9.79
C GLY A 64 8.13 -5.14 10.17
N GLY A 65 9.40 -5.47 10.41
CA GLY A 65 10.50 -4.50 10.57
C GLY A 65 10.25 -3.43 11.64
N SER A 66 10.61 -2.19 11.33
CA SER A 66 10.41 -1.05 12.24
C SER A 66 8.94 -0.70 12.51
N SER A 67 8.00 -1.18 11.68
CA SER A 67 6.56 -1.03 11.94
C SER A 67 6.12 -1.94 13.09
N SER A 68 6.69 -3.15 13.20
CA SER A 68 6.32 -4.14 14.21
C SER A 68 6.47 -3.63 15.65
N GLU A 69 7.56 -2.94 15.93
CA GLU A 69 7.86 -2.42 17.26
C GLU A 69 6.92 -1.27 17.67
N LEU A 70 6.57 -0.41 16.71
CA LEU A 70 5.59 0.66 16.92
C LEU A 70 4.20 0.09 17.17
N ILE A 71 3.81 -0.94 16.41
CA ILE A 71 2.53 -1.63 16.60
C ILE A 71 2.49 -2.31 17.97
N ARG A 72 3.58 -2.95 18.40
CA ARG A 72 3.67 -3.62 19.70
C ARG A 72 3.48 -2.63 20.87
N VAL A 73 4.14 -1.47 20.81
CA VAL A 73 4.13 -0.51 21.92
C VAL A 73 2.93 0.45 21.87
N PHE A 74 2.48 0.87 20.69
CA PHE A 74 1.42 1.88 20.52
C PHE A 74 0.11 1.34 19.95
N GLY A 75 0.11 0.11 19.44
CA GLY A 75 -0.96 -0.39 18.58
C GLY A 75 -1.06 0.41 17.27
N GLY A 76 -2.07 0.09 16.49
CA GLY A 76 -2.41 0.85 15.28
C GLY A 76 -1.97 0.21 13.97
N PRO A 77 -2.20 0.91 12.85
CA PRO A 77 -1.99 0.36 11.52
C PRO A 77 -0.50 0.25 11.16
N GLY A 78 -0.19 -0.62 10.20
CA GLY A 78 1.10 -0.62 9.52
C GLY A 78 1.28 0.66 8.71
N ILE A 79 2.27 1.48 9.07
CA ILE A 79 2.52 2.80 8.46
C ILE A 79 3.74 2.83 7.53
N GLY A 80 4.52 1.74 7.47
CA GLY A 80 5.80 1.68 6.76
C GLY A 80 5.69 2.02 5.26
N ASP A 81 4.69 1.47 4.58
CA ASP A 81 4.45 1.69 3.16
C ASP A 81 3.90 3.09 2.87
N LEU A 82 3.03 3.61 3.74
CA LEU A 82 2.52 4.99 3.68
C LEU A 82 3.68 6.00 3.78
N ARG A 83 4.54 5.82 4.79
CA ARG A 83 5.77 6.61 4.95
C ARG A 83 6.61 6.54 3.69
N SER A 84 6.90 5.33 3.22
CA SER A 84 7.79 5.12 2.08
C SER A 84 7.27 5.83 0.82
N ARG A 85 5.97 5.77 0.57
CA ARG A 85 5.33 6.45 -0.57
C ARG A 85 5.45 7.96 -0.46
N LEU A 86 5.08 8.53 0.68
CA LEU A 86 5.11 9.98 0.91
C LEU A 86 6.52 10.56 0.77
N VAL A 87 7.52 9.88 1.33
CA VAL A 87 8.92 10.32 1.23
C VAL A 87 9.45 10.21 -0.19
N ARG A 88 9.00 9.22 -0.97
CA ARG A 88 9.40 9.09 -2.39
C ARG A 88 8.78 10.17 -3.29
N LEU A 89 7.66 10.74 -2.88
CA LEU A 89 6.94 11.82 -3.57
C LEU A 89 7.45 13.24 -3.22
N ILE A 90 8.45 13.36 -2.34
CA ILE A 90 9.11 14.65 -2.08
C ILE A 90 9.69 15.16 -3.40
N PRO A 91 9.37 16.40 -3.82
CA PRO A 91 9.94 17.00 -5.02
C PRO A 91 11.46 17.11 -4.89
N ASP A 92 12.17 16.28 -5.65
CA ASP A 92 13.62 16.24 -5.66
C ASP A 92 14.12 16.93 -6.93
N ASN A 93 14.68 18.12 -6.77
CA ASN A 93 15.24 18.89 -7.88
C ASN A 93 16.66 18.42 -8.26
N GLY A 94 17.16 17.34 -7.64
CA GLY A 94 18.51 16.82 -7.85
C GLY A 94 19.61 17.63 -7.15
N ASP A 95 19.24 18.62 -6.33
CA ASP A 95 20.17 19.39 -5.50
C ASP A 95 20.33 18.74 -4.11
N PRO A 96 21.50 18.14 -3.81
CA PRO A 96 21.76 17.51 -2.51
C PRO A 96 21.69 18.49 -1.34
N HIS A 97 21.91 19.79 -1.58
CA HIS A 97 21.89 20.83 -0.55
C HIS A 97 20.49 21.45 -0.36
N SER A 98 19.49 20.98 -1.09
CA SER A 98 18.12 21.43 -0.92
C SER A 98 17.51 20.96 0.41
N GLU A 99 16.63 21.77 0.98
CA GLU A 99 15.85 21.39 2.17
C GLU A 99 15.03 20.11 1.92
N ALA A 100 14.49 19.96 0.70
CA ALA A 100 13.72 18.77 0.31
C ALA A 100 14.56 17.49 0.37
N SER A 101 15.80 17.52 -0.13
CA SER A 101 16.75 16.41 -0.01
C SER A 101 17.03 16.05 1.44
N SER A 102 17.23 17.06 2.31
CA SER A 102 17.50 16.83 3.74
C SER A 102 16.29 16.29 4.51
N ILE A 103 15.06 16.72 4.17
CA ILE A 103 13.83 16.14 4.71
C ILE A 103 13.66 14.69 4.26
N LYS A 104 13.97 14.40 2.99
CA LYS A 104 13.95 13.05 2.43
C LYS A 104 14.97 12.14 3.11
N GLU A 105 16.17 12.66 3.39
CA GLU A 105 17.20 11.95 4.17
C GLU A 105 16.70 11.67 5.59
N LEU A 106 16.21 12.68 6.31
CA LEU A 106 15.68 12.56 7.67
C LEU A 106 14.59 11.49 7.77
N PHE A 107 13.60 11.48 6.87
CA PHE A 107 12.47 10.54 6.96
C PHE A 107 12.77 9.14 6.38
N ASN A 108 13.83 8.98 5.59
CA ASN A 108 14.36 7.67 5.22
C ASN A 108 15.36 7.12 6.24
N HIS A 109 15.88 7.98 7.12
CA HIS A 109 16.86 7.60 8.11
C HIS A 109 16.35 6.47 9.00
N ARG A 110 17.23 5.49 9.21
CA ARG A 110 17.04 4.36 10.11
C ARG A 110 18.14 4.40 11.15
N LEU A 111 17.74 4.26 12.40
CA LEU A 111 18.69 4.19 13.51
C LEU A 111 19.59 2.95 13.38
N PRO A 112 20.78 2.97 13.99
CA PRO A 112 21.69 1.83 14.02
C PRO A 112 21.01 0.54 14.49
N PRO A 113 21.52 -0.63 14.06
CA PRO A 113 21.01 -1.92 14.54
C PRO A 113 21.39 -2.22 16.00
N ASP A 114 22.44 -1.59 16.53
CA ASP A 114 22.83 -1.75 17.93
C ASP A 114 21.90 -0.93 18.86
N PRO A 115 21.25 -1.55 19.87
CA PRO A 115 20.27 -0.86 20.71
C PRO A 115 20.81 0.35 21.48
N LYS A 116 22.08 0.32 21.91
CA LYS A 116 22.67 1.41 22.69
C LYS A 116 22.95 2.61 21.79
N SER A 117 23.60 2.36 20.65
CA SER A 117 23.88 3.38 19.64
C SER A 117 22.58 3.99 19.09
N ALA A 118 21.59 3.15 18.80
CA ALA A 118 20.27 3.59 18.33
C ALA A 118 19.58 4.53 19.33
N ARG A 119 19.64 4.20 20.63
CA ARG A 119 19.07 5.06 21.68
C ARG A 119 19.80 6.39 21.79
N LEU A 120 21.14 6.41 21.72
CA LEU A 120 21.91 7.65 21.79
C LEU A 120 21.59 8.56 20.59
N GLU A 121 21.60 8.01 19.39
CA GLU A 121 21.30 8.76 18.18
C GLU A 121 19.84 9.27 18.15
N TRP A 122 18.89 8.48 18.66
CA TRP A 122 17.51 8.96 18.84
C TRP A 122 17.45 10.21 19.74
N LEU A 123 18.17 10.22 20.86
CA LEU A 123 18.21 11.38 21.76
C LEU A 123 18.83 12.60 21.06
N GLU A 124 19.92 12.43 20.31
CA GLU A 124 20.52 13.51 19.52
C GLU A 124 19.56 14.10 18.49
N ILE A 125 18.74 13.26 17.85
CA ILE A 125 17.71 13.70 16.89
C ILE A 125 16.63 14.51 17.61
N VAL A 126 16.11 14.02 18.73
CA VAL A 126 15.06 14.68 19.53
C VAL A 126 15.55 16.03 20.09
N GLU A 127 16.80 16.08 20.55
CA GLU A 127 17.47 17.28 21.08
C GLU A 127 17.93 18.27 19.97
N SER A 128 17.77 17.92 18.70
CA SER A 128 18.24 18.69 17.54
C SER A 128 19.76 18.87 17.43
N LEU A 129 20.53 17.95 18.02
CA LEU A 129 22.00 17.93 17.92
C LEU A 129 22.49 17.19 16.66
N HIS A 130 21.67 16.27 16.13
CA HIS A 130 22.06 15.43 15.01
C HIS A 130 22.23 16.21 13.68
N PRO A 131 23.26 15.90 12.84
CA PRO A 131 23.53 16.59 11.58
C PRO A 131 22.37 16.63 10.55
N LEU A 132 21.44 15.68 10.62
CA LEU A 132 20.25 15.63 9.73
C LEU A 132 19.42 16.92 9.76
N TRP A 133 19.54 17.73 10.81
CA TRP A 133 18.81 18.99 10.98
C TRP A 133 19.45 20.21 10.31
N ARG A 134 20.68 20.11 9.77
CA ARG A 134 21.48 21.29 9.36
C ARG A 134 20.83 22.14 8.28
N GLN A 135 20.23 21.52 7.28
CA GLN A 135 19.65 22.19 6.10
C GLN A 135 18.12 22.25 6.13
N ILE A 136 17.51 21.93 7.28
CA ILE A 136 16.06 22.01 7.48
C ILE A 136 15.75 23.34 8.18
N SER A 137 14.85 24.14 7.59
CA SER A 137 14.43 25.43 8.13
C SER A 137 13.86 25.29 9.54
N THR A 138 14.04 26.32 10.35
CA THR A 138 13.56 26.34 11.75
C THR A 138 12.07 26.02 11.87
N PRO A 139 11.15 26.58 11.06
CA PRO A 139 9.72 26.25 11.18
C PRO A 139 9.41 24.77 10.94
N LYS A 140 9.99 24.16 9.90
CA LYS A 140 9.80 22.73 9.63
C LYS A 140 10.46 21.87 10.70
N LYS A 141 11.67 22.24 11.13
CA LYS A 141 12.39 21.55 12.20
C LYS A 141 11.58 21.50 13.50
N GLU A 142 11.12 22.64 13.98
CA GLU A 142 10.34 22.69 15.24
C GLU A 142 9.00 21.96 15.11
N LEU A 143 8.34 22.05 13.95
CA LEU A 143 7.14 21.27 13.67
C LEU A 143 7.43 19.77 13.72
N ILE A 144 8.43 19.27 12.98
CA ILE A 144 8.76 17.84 12.96
C ILE A 144 9.16 17.35 14.36
N ARG A 145 10.02 18.12 15.04
CA ARG A 145 10.48 17.81 16.39
C ARG A 145 9.36 17.75 17.41
N SER A 146 8.32 18.58 17.30
CA SER A 146 7.19 18.53 18.23
C SER A 146 6.53 17.14 18.28
N PHE A 147 6.40 16.46 17.13
CA PHE A 147 5.87 15.10 17.05
C PHE A 147 6.87 14.03 17.48
N LEU A 148 8.16 14.20 17.19
CA LEU A 148 9.20 13.30 17.70
C LEU A 148 9.31 13.36 19.23
N ASN A 149 9.23 14.56 19.81
CA ASN A 149 9.16 14.78 21.25
C ASN A 149 7.93 14.12 21.88
N LEU A 150 6.76 14.27 21.25
CA LEU A 150 5.55 13.61 21.71
C LEU A 150 5.72 12.09 21.72
N VAL A 151 6.23 11.49 20.66
CA VAL A 151 6.49 10.04 20.62
C VAL A 151 7.48 9.63 21.68
N ASN A 152 8.56 10.38 21.86
CA ASN A 152 9.53 10.10 22.91
C ASN A 152 8.86 10.09 24.30
N GLN A 153 7.98 11.06 24.58
CA GLN A 153 7.21 11.10 25.82
C GLN A 153 6.27 9.89 25.94
N GLU A 154 5.58 9.52 24.86
CA GLU A 154 4.67 8.39 24.82
C GLU A 154 5.39 7.03 24.96
N ILE A 155 6.63 6.91 24.44
CA ILE A 155 7.54 5.77 24.70
C ILE A 155 7.82 5.69 26.19
N VAL A 156 8.25 6.79 26.81
CA VAL A 156 8.63 6.84 28.23
C VAL A 156 7.45 6.47 29.14
N LYS A 157 6.23 6.97 28.86
CA LYS A 157 5.01 6.64 29.61
C LYS A 157 4.65 5.14 29.56
N ARG A 158 4.98 4.47 28.45
CA ARG A 158 4.68 3.05 28.22
C ARG A 158 5.81 2.11 28.61
N MET A 159 6.94 2.62 29.10
CA MET A 159 8.01 1.76 29.58
C MET A 159 7.54 0.91 30.76
N ARG A 160 7.89 -0.38 30.73
CA ARG A 160 7.63 -1.36 31.78
C ARG A 160 8.90 -2.16 32.09
N PRO A 161 9.02 -2.77 33.27
CA PRO A 161 10.13 -3.68 33.55
C PRO A 161 10.21 -4.85 32.57
N SER A 162 9.04 -5.37 32.17
CA SER A 162 8.88 -6.50 31.23
C SER A 162 8.87 -6.09 29.75
N SER A 163 8.69 -4.80 29.44
CA SER A 163 8.60 -4.31 28.06
C SER A 163 9.23 -2.93 27.89
N ARG A 164 10.20 -2.84 26.98
CA ARG A 164 10.89 -1.60 26.61
C ARG A 164 10.80 -1.40 25.12
N PHE A 165 10.81 -0.14 24.69
CA PHE A 165 10.88 0.19 23.27
C PHE A 165 12.31 -0.06 22.75
N ASP A 166 12.42 -0.85 21.69
CA ASP A 166 13.66 -1.10 20.97
C ASP A 166 13.83 -0.11 19.81
N PHE A 167 14.90 0.69 19.88
CA PHE A 167 15.20 1.68 18.83
C PHE A 167 15.99 1.09 17.66
N SER A 168 16.46 -0.16 17.75
CA SER A 168 17.27 -0.80 16.73
C SER A 168 16.59 -0.78 15.36
N SER A 169 17.24 -0.17 14.37
CA SER A 169 16.72 -0.06 12.99
C SER A 169 15.38 0.67 12.85
N ALA A 170 14.94 1.40 13.88
CA ALA A 170 13.71 2.17 13.85
C ALA A 170 13.81 3.29 12.79
N SER A 171 12.73 3.50 12.04
CA SER A 171 12.67 4.55 11.03
C SER A 171 12.17 5.86 11.65
N ILE A 172 12.92 6.95 11.45
CA ILE A 172 12.54 8.28 11.94
C ILE A 172 11.22 8.74 11.32
N GLY A 173 10.97 8.45 10.05
CA GLY A 173 9.67 8.75 9.42
C GLY A 173 8.51 7.95 10.00
N ASN A 174 8.73 6.70 10.42
CA ASN A 174 7.67 5.93 11.08
C ASN A 174 7.39 6.48 12.48
N LEU A 175 8.43 6.86 13.22
CA LEU A 175 8.30 7.53 14.52
C LEU A 175 7.52 8.84 14.36
N PHE A 176 7.87 9.69 13.40
CA PHE A 176 7.13 10.93 13.11
C PHE A 176 5.65 10.68 12.81
N LEU A 177 5.33 9.77 11.87
CA LEU A 177 3.93 9.46 11.52
C LEU A 177 3.15 8.90 12.71
N THR A 178 3.79 8.08 13.54
CA THR A 178 3.17 7.58 14.78
C THR A 178 2.85 8.73 15.71
N GLY A 179 3.77 9.69 15.88
CA GLY A 179 3.55 10.89 16.69
C GLY A 179 2.44 11.77 16.19
N ALA A 180 2.44 12.05 14.90
CA ALA A 180 1.39 12.82 14.24
C ALA A 180 0.01 12.16 14.40
N ARG A 181 -0.06 10.83 14.29
CA ARG A 181 -1.28 10.06 14.52
C ARG A 181 -1.74 10.12 15.97
N LEU A 182 -0.84 9.90 16.92
CA LEU A 182 -1.16 9.93 18.35
C LEU A 182 -1.62 11.32 18.79
N PHE A 183 -1.00 12.38 18.27
CA PHE A 183 -1.40 13.76 18.52
C PHE A 183 -2.80 14.06 17.99
N SER A 184 -3.07 13.72 16.73
CA SER A 184 -4.32 14.07 16.04
C SER A 184 -5.46 13.08 16.29
N GLY A 185 -5.15 11.89 16.79
CA GLY A 185 -6.10 10.77 16.85
C GLY A 185 -6.57 10.29 15.47
N SER A 186 -5.83 10.60 14.38
CA SER A 186 -6.27 10.35 13.01
C SER A 186 -5.11 9.98 12.09
N LEU A 187 -5.19 8.80 11.47
CA LEU A 187 -4.20 8.35 10.48
C LEU A 187 -4.16 9.29 9.26
N GLU A 188 -5.32 9.71 8.76
CA GLU A 188 -5.38 10.60 7.60
C GLU A 188 -4.79 11.98 7.88
N SER A 189 -5.00 12.50 9.09
CA SER A 189 -4.41 13.78 9.49
C SER A 189 -2.89 13.68 9.61
N ALA A 190 -2.37 12.54 10.06
CA ALA A 190 -0.94 12.28 10.08
C ALA A 190 -0.34 12.18 8.68
N ILE A 191 -1.01 11.49 7.75
CA ILE A 191 -0.63 11.42 6.34
C ILE A 191 -0.64 12.81 5.70
N TYR A 192 -1.70 13.59 5.92
CA TYR A 192 -1.81 14.96 5.43
C TYR A 192 -0.67 15.84 5.95
N LEU A 193 -0.39 15.79 7.25
CA LEU A 193 0.71 16.55 7.84
C LEU A 193 2.06 16.19 7.23
N LEU A 194 2.37 14.89 7.10
CA LEU A 194 3.63 14.47 6.47
C LEU A 194 3.68 14.94 5.01
N SER A 195 2.58 14.80 4.27
CA SER A 195 2.45 15.29 2.88
C SER A 195 2.75 16.78 2.76
N SER A 196 2.21 17.60 3.67
CA SER A 196 2.43 19.05 3.70
C SER A 196 3.88 19.42 4.07
N VAL A 197 4.45 18.77 5.09
CA VAL A 197 5.85 18.97 5.50
C VAL A 197 6.82 18.63 4.36
N CYS A 198 6.53 17.55 3.64
CA CYS A 198 7.26 17.06 2.48
C CYS A 198 6.98 17.85 1.19
N SER A 199 6.03 18.79 1.21
CA SER A 199 5.62 19.56 0.03
C SER A 199 5.24 18.67 -1.17
N VAL A 200 4.58 17.55 -0.89
CA VAL A 200 4.07 16.64 -1.95
C VAL A 200 3.04 17.40 -2.80
N PRO A 201 3.09 17.29 -4.15
CA PRO A 201 2.17 18.01 -5.03
C PRO A 201 0.69 17.72 -4.73
N GLU A 202 -0.16 18.75 -4.74
CA GLU A 202 -1.61 18.62 -4.49
C GLU A 202 -2.34 17.73 -5.51
N THR A 203 -1.74 17.53 -6.68
CA THR A 203 -2.25 16.62 -7.72
C THR A 203 -2.02 15.15 -7.40
N ILE A 204 -1.30 14.83 -6.31
CA ILE A 204 -1.00 13.48 -5.87
C ILE A 204 -1.56 13.26 -4.46
N THR A 205 -2.38 12.23 -4.29
CA THR A 205 -2.95 11.85 -2.99
C THR A 205 -2.48 10.44 -2.60
N VAL A 206 -2.07 10.26 -1.35
CA VAL A 206 -1.77 8.95 -0.75
C VAL A 206 -2.86 8.61 0.24
N LEU A 207 -3.57 7.51 0.02
CA LEU A 207 -4.73 7.09 0.79
C LEU A 207 -4.44 5.75 1.49
N PRO A 208 -4.71 5.63 2.79
CA PRO A 208 -4.71 4.34 3.45
C PRO A 208 -5.95 3.56 3.01
N ALA A 209 -5.79 2.27 2.69
CA ALA A 209 -6.87 1.42 2.22
C ALA A 209 -8.02 1.32 3.25
N ILE A 210 -7.69 1.32 4.55
CA ILE A 210 -8.63 1.42 5.67
C ILE A 210 -8.25 2.66 6.49
N ASN A 211 -9.22 3.50 6.83
CA ASN A 211 -9.02 4.58 7.79
C ASN A 211 -9.25 4.05 9.22
N THR A 212 -8.20 3.93 10.02
CA THR A 212 -8.28 3.35 11.36
C THR A 212 -7.12 3.80 12.26
N ASN A 213 -7.34 3.72 13.57
CA ASN A 213 -6.30 3.83 14.59
C ASN A 213 -5.90 2.49 15.19
N PHE A 214 -6.46 1.37 14.69
CA PHE A 214 -6.26 0.03 15.21
C PHE A 214 -5.49 -0.85 14.22
N SER A 215 -4.80 -1.85 14.75
CA SER A 215 -4.09 -2.85 13.95
C SER A 215 -5.09 -3.73 13.21
N HIS A 216 -4.83 -3.94 11.92
CA HIS A 216 -5.58 -4.87 11.09
C HIS A 216 -4.59 -5.89 10.55
N HIS A 217 -4.89 -7.16 10.76
CA HIS A 217 -4.01 -8.25 10.35
C HIS A 217 -4.66 -9.03 9.22
N ILE A 218 -3.82 -9.64 8.40
CA ILE A 218 -4.24 -10.50 7.30
C ILE A 218 -3.85 -11.94 7.60
N SER A 219 -4.63 -12.87 7.07
CA SER A 219 -4.35 -14.30 7.10
C SER A 219 -4.59 -14.89 5.71
N VAL A 220 -3.86 -15.94 5.38
CA VAL A 220 -4.03 -16.70 4.13
C VAL A 220 -4.34 -18.16 4.41
N SER A 221 -5.09 -18.80 3.52
CA SER A 221 -5.15 -20.25 3.38
C SER A 221 -4.30 -20.69 2.21
N LEU A 222 -3.61 -21.80 2.37
CA LEU A 222 -2.91 -22.46 1.28
C LEU A 222 -3.77 -23.60 0.70
N THR A 223 -3.44 -24.07 -0.50
CA THR A 223 -4.20 -25.13 -1.18
C THR A 223 -4.13 -26.49 -0.48
N ASP A 224 -3.16 -26.70 0.41
CA ASP A 224 -3.10 -27.88 1.30
C ASP A 224 -4.02 -27.78 2.53
N GLY A 225 -4.72 -26.65 2.70
CA GLY A 225 -5.62 -26.37 3.83
C GLY A 225 -4.93 -25.77 5.06
N SER A 226 -3.62 -25.55 5.04
CA SER A 226 -2.91 -24.85 6.10
C SER A 226 -3.16 -23.34 6.08
N HIS A 227 -2.88 -22.67 7.20
CA HIS A 227 -3.10 -21.24 7.37
C HIS A 227 -1.86 -20.52 7.87
N ILE A 228 -1.60 -19.34 7.32
CA ILE A 228 -0.52 -18.45 7.76
C ILE A 228 -1.11 -17.10 8.14
N THR A 229 -0.79 -16.64 9.34
CA THR A 229 -1.34 -15.40 9.91
C THR A 229 -0.25 -14.35 10.10
N GLY A 230 -0.55 -13.12 9.71
CA GLY A 230 0.32 -11.95 9.79
C GLY A 230 1.08 -11.73 8.48
N GLN A 231 1.07 -10.49 7.97
CA GLN A 231 1.71 -10.14 6.70
C GLN A 231 3.19 -10.54 6.66
N ASN A 232 3.94 -10.23 7.72
CA ASN A 232 5.36 -10.55 7.77
C ASN A 232 5.59 -12.06 7.65
N ASN A 233 4.77 -12.92 8.28
CA ASN A 233 4.94 -14.38 8.19
C ASN A 233 4.59 -14.92 6.80
N ILE A 234 3.72 -14.23 6.06
CA ILE A 234 3.35 -14.58 4.69
C ILE A 234 4.53 -14.29 3.76
N SER A 235 5.11 -13.09 3.85
CA SER A 235 6.20 -12.65 2.95
C SER A 235 7.61 -13.09 3.39
N HIS A 236 7.86 -13.17 4.71
CA HIS A 236 9.19 -13.40 5.29
C HIS A 236 9.08 -14.41 6.45
N PRO A 237 9.46 -15.70 6.25
CA PRO A 237 9.38 -16.67 7.32
C PRO A 237 10.29 -16.25 8.49
N PRO A 238 9.87 -16.45 9.75
CA PRO A 238 10.79 -16.34 10.87
C PRO A 238 11.94 -17.34 10.65
N ALA A 239 13.18 -16.94 10.98
CA ALA A 239 14.32 -17.84 10.89
C ALA A 239 14.00 -19.17 11.57
N PRO A 240 14.36 -20.33 10.98
CA PRO A 240 14.06 -21.62 11.57
C PRO A 240 14.68 -21.68 12.96
N SER A 241 13.85 -21.68 14.00
CA SER A 241 14.30 -22.15 15.30
C SER A 241 14.83 -23.57 15.08
N SER A 242 16.01 -23.89 15.60
CA SER A 242 16.73 -25.16 15.46
C SER A 242 16.01 -26.39 16.04
N LEU A 243 14.70 -26.31 16.24
CA LEU A 243 13.80 -27.38 16.63
C LEU A 243 12.71 -27.48 15.55
N PRO A 244 12.54 -28.64 14.89
CA PRO A 244 11.42 -28.85 13.97
C PRO A 244 10.12 -28.74 14.76
N ASP A 245 9.29 -27.72 14.48
CA ASP A 245 7.87 -27.71 14.88
C ASP A 245 7.11 -28.72 13.98
N MET A 246 7.43 -30.01 14.15
CA MET A 246 6.83 -31.14 13.43
C MET A 246 5.57 -31.68 14.13
N ALA A 247 5.05 -30.97 15.14
CA ALA A 247 3.80 -31.33 15.80
C ALA A 247 2.94 -30.06 15.99
N PRO A 248 1.61 -30.14 15.77
CA PRO A 248 0.72 -29.05 16.15
C PRO A 248 0.98 -28.73 17.64
N PRO A 249 1.14 -27.45 18.00
CA PRO A 249 1.50 -27.08 19.35
C PRO A 249 0.44 -27.64 20.31
N SER A 250 0.89 -28.41 21.30
CA SER A 250 -0.03 -29.01 22.26
C SER A 250 -0.84 -27.91 22.94
N PRO A 251 -2.10 -28.16 23.33
CA PRO A 251 -2.94 -27.16 24.01
C PRO A 251 -2.23 -26.54 25.21
N THR A 252 -1.38 -27.33 25.88
CA THR A 252 -0.55 -26.92 27.00
C THR A 252 0.59 -25.97 26.61
N ARG A 253 1.25 -26.18 25.47
CA ARG A 253 2.32 -25.29 24.97
C ARG A 253 1.74 -23.96 24.51
N ILE A 254 0.63 -23.97 23.77
CA ILE A 254 -0.09 -22.74 23.38
C ILE A 254 -0.47 -21.96 24.63
N ARG A 255 -1.09 -22.63 25.61
CA ARG A 255 -1.50 -21.99 26.86
C ARG A 255 -0.33 -21.36 27.61
N ARG A 256 0.81 -22.06 27.72
CA ARG A 256 2.01 -21.52 28.37
C ARG A 256 2.58 -20.31 27.59
N GLU A 257 2.69 -20.39 26.27
CA GLU A 257 3.15 -19.26 25.44
C GLU A 257 2.21 -18.06 25.52
N THR A 258 0.89 -18.29 25.59
CA THR A 258 -0.11 -17.24 25.80
C THR A 258 -0.01 -16.64 27.20
N GLU A 259 0.10 -17.46 28.24
CA GLU A 259 0.25 -17.00 29.64
C GLU A 259 1.55 -16.19 29.84
N GLU A 260 2.67 -16.63 29.26
CA GLU A 260 3.94 -15.89 29.29
C GLU A 260 3.83 -14.56 28.53
N SER A 261 3.15 -14.55 27.39
CA SER A 261 2.93 -13.33 26.59
C SER A 261 1.93 -12.37 27.22
N ASP A 262 0.91 -12.86 27.93
CA ASP A 262 -0.09 -12.03 28.62
C ASP A 262 0.50 -11.31 29.84
N ASN A 263 1.63 -11.78 30.38
CA ASN A 263 2.40 -11.07 31.41
C ASN A 263 3.20 -9.87 30.85
N VAL A 264 3.27 -9.71 29.53
CA VAL A 264 3.92 -8.57 28.89
C VAL A 264 2.90 -7.44 28.71
N GLU A 265 3.10 -6.35 29.46
CA GLU A 265 2.24 -5.15 29.38
C GLU A 265 2.54 -4.31 28.12
N ASP A 266 2.01 -4.76 26.98
CA ASP A 266 2.10 -4.10 25.66
C ASP A 266 0.74 -3.57 25.18
N ALA A 267 0.68 -2.97 23.99
CA ALA A 267 -0.58 -2.51 23.39
C ALA A 267 -1.49 -3.66 22.90
N ASN A 268 -1.03 -4.91 23.01
CA ASN A 268 -1.78 -6.09 22.62
C ASN A 268 -2.91 -6.36 23.63
N LEU A 269 -4.12 -6.63 23.13
CA LEU A 269 -5.24 -7.00 23.99
C LEU A 269 -5.05 -8.42 24.57
N PRO A 270 -5.50 -8.71 25.80
CA PRO A 270 -5.49 -10.06 26.37
C PRO A 270 -6.17 -11.06 25.44
N GLY A 271 -5.59 -12.25 25.26
CA GLY A 271 -6.10 -13.27 24.34
C GLY A 271 -5.83 -13.03 22.84
N SER A 272 -5.09 -11.99 22.46
CA SER A 272 -4.65 -11.81 21.06
C SER A 272 -3.70 -12.93 20.62
N LEU A 273 -3.72 -13.30 19.34
CA LEU A 273 -2.94 -14.40 18.79
C LEU A 273 -1.43 -14.24 19.07
N PRO A 274 -0.75 -15.24 19.66
CA PRO A 274 0.68 -15.17 19.93
C PRO A 274 1.54 -14.90 18.69
N SER A 275 1.13 -15.41 17.52
CA SER A 275 1.82 -15.19 16.24
C SER A 275 1.84 -13.72 15.80
N LEU A 276 0.89 -12.90 16.25
CA LEU A 276 0.81 -11.47 15.97
C LEU A 276 1.60 -10.62 16.98
N ARG A 277 1.96 -11.19 18.14
CA ARG A 277 2.64 -10.49 19.24
C ARG A 277 4.16 -10.52 19.14
N LYS A 278 4.73 -11.47 18.39
CA LYS A 278 6.20 -11.63 18.28
C LYS A 278 6.79 -10.47 17.46
N PRO A 279 7.73 -9.69 18.01
CA PRO A 279 8.37 -8.60 17.27
C PRO A 279 9.19 -9.15 16.10
N ALA A 280 8.96 -8.62 14.91
CA ALA A 280 9.60 -9.05 13.67
C ALA A 280 10.63 -8.00 13.19
N ILE A 281 11.58 -7.64 14.07
CA ILE A 281 12.53 -6.53 13.83
C ILE A 281 13.58 -6.91 12.79
N LYS A 282 14.04 -8.17 12.78
CA LYS A 282 15.01 -8.68 11.80
C LYS A 282 14.27 -9.42 10.69
N PHE A 283 14.35 -8.92 9.46
CA PHE A 283 13.90 -9.62 8.27
C PHE A 283 14.99 -9.52 7.19
N SER A 284 15.19 -10.60 6.43
CA SER A 284 16.10 -10.65 5.28
C SER A 284 15.27 -10.95 4.03
N LYS A 285 15.43 -10.14 2.98
CA LYS A 285 14.79 -10.37 1.67
C LYS A 285 15.57 -11.31 0.75
N LEU A 286 16.71 -11.83 1.22
CA LEU A 286 17.67 -12.57 0.38
C LEU A 286 17.51 -14.09 0.49
N GLU A 287 16.77 -14.59 1.48
CA GLU A 287 16.57 -16.02 1.75
C GLU A 287 15.09 -16.25 2.09
N GLU A 288 14.22 -16.08 1.11
CA GLU A 288 12.82 -16.46 1.23
C GLU A 288 12.66 -17.87 0.66
N GLU A 289 12.49 -18.87 1.54
CA GLU A 289 12.06 -20.20 1.10
C GLU A 289 10.70 -20.09 0.39
N ASP A 290 10.35 -21.07 -0.44
CA ASP A 290 8.99 -21.11 -1.01
C ASP A 290 7.95 -21.46 0.06
N LEU A 291 6.69 -21.09 -0.19
CA LEU A 291 5.56 -21.65 0.55
C LEU A 291 5.38 -23.14 0.19
N PRO A 292 4.92 -23.98 1.12
CA PRO A 292 4.73 -25.42 0.85
C PRO A 292 3.69 -25.67 -0.25
N SER A 293 2.72 -24.78 -0.40
CA SER A 293 1.68 -24.83 -1.42
C SER A 293 1.16 -23.41 -1.74
N ARG A 294 0.40 -23.28 -2.83
CA ARG A 294 -0.08 -21.99 -3.35
C ARG A 294 -1.05 -21.33 -2.35
N ILE A 295 -1.02 -20.00 -2.26
CA ILE A 295 -2.06 -19.26 -1.55
C ILE A 295 -3.38 -19.39 -2.32
N GLU A 296 -4.42 -19.84 -1.63
CA GLU A 296 -5.77 -19.99 -2.19
C GLU A 296 -6.64 -18.76 -1.93
N ARG A 297 -6.56 -18.20 -0.72
CA ARG A 297 -7.38 -17.06 -0.28
C ARG A 297 -6.66 -16.23 0.78
N LEU A 298 -6.95 -14.93 0.80
CA LEU A 298 -6.55 -13.99 1.85
C LEU A 298 -7.78 -13.36 2.47
N TRP A 299 -7.76 -13.07 3.77
CA TRP A 299 -8.79 -12.30 4.46
C TRP A 299 -8.22 -11.48 5.62
N TYR A 300 -8.97 -10.49 6.08
CA TYR A 300 -8.63 -9.74 7.30
C TYR A 300 -9.09 -10.51 8.54
N ILE A 301 -8.33 -10.40 9.62
CA ILE A 301 -8.67 -10.96 10.92
C ILE A 301 -8.59 -9.88 12.01
N ASN A 302 -9.36 -10.08 13.08
CA ASN A 302 -9.17 -9.35 14.32
C ASN A 302 -7.93 -9.89 15.08
N PRO A 303 -7.50 -9.22 16.16
CA PRO A 303 -6.39 -9.71 16.99
C PRO A 303 -6.60 -11.12 17.58
N TYR A 304 -7.85 -11.61 17.63
CA TYR A 304 -8.22 -12.94 18.14
C TYR A 304 -8.24 -14.03 17.06
N GLY A 305 -7.90 -13.71 15.80
CA GLY A 305 -7.88 -14.68 14.70
C GLY A 305 -9.21 -14.89 14.00
N GLN A 306 -10.25 -14.15 14.36
CA GLN A 306 -11.55 -14.27 13.71
C GLN A 306 -11.58 -13.45 12.42
N GLU A 307 -12.12 -14.04 11.36
CA GLU A 307 -12.30 -13.37 10.08
C GLU A 307 -13.15 -12.10 10.22
N MET A 308 -12.71 -11.05 9.55
CA MET A 308 -13.36 -9.74 9.51
C MET A 308 -13.58 -9.30 8.08
N SER A 309 -14.79 -8.79 7.83
CA SER A 309 -15.06 -7.99 6.65
C SER A 309 -14.82 -6.51 7.00
N CYS A 310 -13.83 -5.89 6.35
CA CYS A 310 -13.44 -4.50 6.60
C CYS A 310 -14.01 -3.58 5.50
N PRO A 311 -14.60 -2.41 5.87
CA PRO A 311 -14.96 -1.41 4.88
C PRO A 311 -13.71 -0.71 4.36
N ALA A 312 -13.68 -0.40 3.06
CA ALA A 312 -12.66 0.48 2.53
C ALA A 312 -12.81 1.91 3.08
N ASN A 313 -11.72 2.65 3.06
CA ASN A 313 -11.73 4.07 3.34
C ASN A 313 -12.71 4.79 2.38
N PRO A 314 -13.67 5.61 2.87
CA PRO A 314 -14.58 6.35 2.01
C PRO A 314 -13.89 7.20 0.94
N ARG A 315 -12.72 7.79 1.25
CA ARG A 315 -11.93 8.58 0.28
C ARG A 315 -11.35 7.72 -0.85
N VAL A 316 -11.09 6.44 -0.58
CA VAL A 316 -10.68 5.47 -1.60
C VAL A 316 -11.83 5.21 -2.56
N LEU A 317 -13.05 5.00 -2.05
CA LEU A 317 -14.24 4.81 -2.88
C LEU A 317 -14.56 6.07 -3.69
N GLU A 318 -14.39 7.25 -3.10
CA GLU A 318 -14.55 8.53 -3.80
C GLU A 318 -13.53 8.67 -4.94
N ALA A 319 -12.25 8.40 -4.68
CA ALA A 319 -11.19 8.41 -5.69
C ALA A 319 -11.47 7.43 -6.83
N LEU A 320 -11.91 6.21 -6.52
CA LEU A 320 -12.27 5.20 -7.52
C LEU A 320 -13.48 5.64 -8.36
N SER A 321 -14.50 6.25 -7.75
CA SER A 321 -15.68 6.73 -8.49
C SER A 321 -15.35 7.85 -9.50
N LYS A 322 -14.31 8.63 -9.23
CA LYS A 322 -13.77 9.67 -10.11
C LYS A 322 -12.65 9.16 -11.04
N SER A 323 -12.26 7.90 -10.92
CA SER A 323 -11.16 7.33 -11.69
C SER A 323 -11.62 6.87 -13.06
N SER A 324 -10.79 7.16 -14.06
CA SER A 324 -10.97 6.61 -15.41
C SER A 324 -10.02 5.45 -15.71
N THR A 325 -8.99 5.29 -14.87
CA THR A 325 -7.99 4.23 -14.97
C THR A 325 -7.61 3.75 -13.57
N VAL A 326 -7.58 2.43 -13.41
CA VAL A 326 -6.99 1.74 -12.26
C VAL A 326 -5.74 1.00 -12.71
N ILE A 327 -4.66 1.10 -11.93
CA ILE A 327 -3.42 0.36 -12.15
C ILE A 327 -3.14 -0.49 -10.90
N TYR A 328 -3.04 -1.80 -11.09
CA TYR A 328 -2.45 -2.71 -10.10
C TYR A 328 -0.95 -2.74 -10.38
N SER A 329 -0.18 -2.06 -9.53
CA SER A 329 1.26 -1.88 -9.72
C SER A 329 2.06 -3.13 -9.34
N ILE A 330 3.37 -3.11 -9.61
CA ILE A 330 4.29 -4.17 -9.19
C ILE A 330 4.42 -4.20 -7.66
N GLY A 331 4.53 -5.40 -7.11
CA GLY A 331 4.61 -5.66 -5.67
C GLY A 331 4.04 -7.04 -5.35
N SER A 332 4.24 -7.50 -4.12
CA SER A 332 3.75 -8.81 -3.69
C SER A 332 2.23 -8.87 -3.79
N LEU A 333 1.71 -9.89 -4.49
CA LEU A 333 0.31 -9.96 -4.87
C LEU A 333 -0.60 -9.96 -3.63
N PHE A 334 -0.33 -10.87 -2.70
CA PHE A 334 -1.20 -11.11 -1.56
C PHE A 334 -0.95 -10.13 -0.41
N THR A 335 0.24 -9.58 -0.26
CA THR A 335 0.51 -8.66 0.86
C THR A 335 0.50 -7.18 0.50
N SER A 336 0.57 -6.82 -0.79
CA SER A 336 0.54 -5.40 -1.23
C SER A 336 -0.71 -5.02 -2.01
N ILE A 337 -1.21 -5.90 -2.89
CA ILE A 337 -2.29 -5.55 -3.83
C ILE A 337 -3.65 -6.03 -3.30
N ILE A 338 -3.80 -7.34 -3.08
CA ILE A 338 -5.05 -7.96 -2.64
C ILE A 338 -5.62 -7.35 -1.35
N PRO A 339 -4.84 -6.99 -0.31
CA PRO A 339 -5.39 -6.43 0.94
C PRO A 339 -6.11 -5.09 0.75
N SER A 340 -5.83 -4.37 -0.34
CA SER A 340 -6.53 -3.14 -0.69
C SER A 340 -7.78 -3.38 -1.54
N ILE A 341 -7.83 -4.50 -2.27
CA ILE A 341 -8.91 -4.83 -3.22
C ILE A 341 -10.06 -5.56 -2.52
N ILE A 342 -9.74 -6.43 -1.57
CA ILE A 342 -10.73 -7.29 -0.87
C ILE A 342 -11.68 -6.49 0.04
N LEU A 343 -11.36 -5.24 0.34
CA LEU A 343 -12.14 -4.37 1.22
C LEU A 343 -13.51 -4.07 0.63
N ARG A 344 -14.55 -4.06 1.47
CA ARG A 344 -15.93 -3.87 1.00
C ARG A 344 -16.07 -2.58 0.18
N GLY A 345 -16.73 -2.72 -0.97
CA GLY A 345 -17.03 -1.62 -1.89
C GLY A 345 -15.96 -1.41 -2.98
N VAL A 346 -14.73 -1.88 -2.78
CA VAL A 346 -13.64 -1.69 -3.77
C VAL A 346 -13.91 -2.49 -5.04
N GLY A 347 -14.29 -3.76 -4.93
CA GLY A 347 -14.62 -4.58 -6.10
C GLY A 347 -15.79 -4.01 -6.92
N GLN A 348 -16.81 -3.46 -6.24
CA GLN A 348 -17.92 -2.79 -6.91
C GLN A 348 -17.48 -1.50 -7.61
N ALA A 349 -16.61 -0.71 -6.98
CA ALA A 349 -16.07 0.51 -7.57
C ALA A 349 -15.19 0.20 -8.79
N ILE A 350 -14.33 -0.81 -8.71
CA ILE A 350 -13.49 -1.29 -9.82
C ILE A 350 -14.36 -1.79 -10.98
N ALA A 351 -15.41 -2.57 -10.71
CA ALA A 351 -16.30 -3.10 -11.75
C ALA A 351 -17.09 -2.01 -12.51
N SER A 352 -17.10 -0.77 -12.00
CA SER A 352 -17.79 0.36 -12.63
C SER A 352 -17.34 0.56 -14.09
N PRO A 353 -18.28 0.74 -15.04
CA PRO A 353 -17.96 1.13 -16.41
C PRO A 353 -17.26 2.50 -16.53
N GLY A 354 -17.30 3.33 -15.49
CA GLY A 354 -16.58 4.61 -15.45
C GLY A 354 -15.06 4.43 -15.49
N ILE A 355 -14.55 3.32 -14.96
CA ILE A 355 -13.14 2.94 -15.03
C ILE A 355 -12.94 2.17 -16.34
N ARG A 356 -12.46 2.88 -17.35
CA ARG A 356 -12.25 2.35 -18.71
C ARG A 356 -11.08 1.38 -18.78
N ASN A 357 -10.00 1.67 -18.06
CA ASN A 357 -8.77 0.90 -18.08
C ASN A 357 -8.49 0.31 -16.69
N LYS A 358 -8.26 -1.00 -16.61
CA LYS A 358 -7.87 -1.73 -15.41
C LYS A 358 -6.61 -2.50 -15.71
N ILE A 359 -5.47 -1.91 -15.40
CA ILE A 359 -4.17 -2.35 -15.92
C ILE A 359 -3.43 -3.08 -14.81
N LEU A 360 -3.11 -4.36 -15.03
CA LEU A 360 -2.17 -5.10 -14.20
C LEU A 360 -0.76 -4.97 -14.77
N ILE A 361 0.18 -4.47 -13.98
CA ILE A 361 1.61 -4.54 -14.29
C ILE A 361 2.16 -5.76 -13.55
N LEU A 362 2.52 -6.82 -14.28
CA LEU A 362 3.00 -8.06 -13.68
C LEU A 362 4.37 -7.87 -13.03
N ASN A 363 4.62 -8.62 -11.96
CA ASN A 363 5.96 -8.68 -11.36
C ASN A 363 6.97 -9.24 -12.35
N SER A 364 8.22 -8.80 -12.24
CA SER A 364 9.30 -9.28 -13.10
C SER A 364 9.98 -10.55 -12.60
N SER A 365 9.61 -11.01 -11.40
CA SER A 365 9.95 -12.30 -10.84
C SER A 365 8.79 -12.85 -10.00
N ILE A 366 8.67 -14.17 -9.93
CA ILE A 366 7.85 -14.86 -8.94
C ILE A 366 8.51 -14.70 -7.55
N ASP A 367 7.69 -14.45 -6.54
CA ASP A 367 8.11 -14.38 -5.13
C ASP A 367 7.51 -15.54 -4.32
N ARG A 368 7.87 -15.63 -3.04
CA ARG A 368 7.37 -16.67 -2.13
C ARG A 368 5.84 -16.79 -2.12
N GLU A 369 5.13 -15.67 -2.24
CA GLU A 369 3.66 -15.61 -2.21
C GLU A 369 3.02 -16.17 -3.48
N THR A 370 3.78 -16.20 -4.58
CA THR A 370 3.33 -16.58 -5.92
C THR A 370 4.04 -17.81 -6.47
N GLY A 371 4.86 -18.47 -5.65
CA GLY A 371 5.36 -19.83 -5.84
C GLY A 371 4.34 -20.90 -5.40
N PRO A 372 4.79 -22.13 -5.05
CA PRO A 372 6.18 -22.61 -5.06
C PRO A 372 6.76 -22.78 -6.47
N ALA A 373 8.08 -22.91 -6.60
CA ALA A 373 8.75 -23.11 -7.89
C ALA A 373 8.26 -24.35 -8.66
N SER A 374 7.69 -25.33 -7.98
CA SER A 374 7.07 -26.52 -8.60
C SER A 374 5.72 -26.24 -9.28
N ASP A 375 4.97 -25.25 -8.80
CA ASP A 375 3.66 -24.84 -9.33
C ASP A 375 3.49 -23.32 -9.20
N PRO A 376 4.26 -22.53 -9.97
CA PRO A 376 4.25 -21.08 -9.84
C PRO A 376 3.00 -20.47 -10.48
N PHE A 377 2.57 -19.33 -9.93
CA PHE A 377 1.49 -18.54 -10.51
C PHE A 377 1.87 -18.04 -11.91
N THR A 378 0.91 -18.18 -12.84
CA THR A 378 0.95 -17.58 -14.17
C THR A 378 0.24 -16.23 -14.18
N ALA A 379 0.31 -15.51 -15.30
CA ALA A 379 -0.44 -14.26 -15.49
C ALA A 379 -1.94 -14.40 -15.22
N ILE A 380 -2.55 -15.52 -15.63
CA ILE A 380 -3.98 -15.72 -15.43
C ILE A 380 -4.31 -15.97 -13.95
N ASP A 381 -3.40 -16.56 -13.19
CA ASP A 381 -3.56 -16.75 -11.75
C ASP A 381 -3.51 -15.42 -10.98
N PHE A 382 -2.64 -14.49 -11.38
CA PHE A 382 -2.64 -13.13 -10.85
C PHE A 382 -3.97 -12.41 -11.11
N ILE A 383 -4.49 -12.53 -12.34
CA ILE A 383 -5.80 -11.97 -12.71
C ILE A 383 -6.91 -12.62 -11.90
N ALA A 384 -6.89 -13.95 -11.76
CA ALA A 384 -7.87 -14.70 -10.98
C ALA A 384 -7.89 -14.24 -9.52
N ALA A 385 -6.73 -14.07 -8.88
CA ALA A 385 -6.64 -13.58 -7.51
C ALA A 385 -7.23 -12.17 -7.35
N ILE A 386 -6.97 -11.27 -8.30
CA ILE A 386 -7.56 -9.91 -8.31
C ILE A 386 -9.08 -9.96 -8.50
N ALA A 387 -9.55 -10.80 -9.43
CA ALA A 387 -10.97 -10.95 -9.75
C ALA A 387 -11.74 -11.60 -8.58
N ASP A 388 -11.15 -12.63 -7.95
CA ASP A 388 -11.66 -13.28 -6.73
C ASP A 388 -11.77 -12.27 -5.60
N ALA A 389 -10.73 -11.48 -5.33
CA ALA A 389 -10.76 -10.44 -4.28
C ALA A 389 -11.82 -9.36 -4.57
N CYS A 390 -12.00 -8.97 -5.83
CA CYS A 390 -13.06 -8.04 -6.21
C CYS A 390 -14.46 -8.64 -6.03
N ALA A 391 -14.66 -9.92 -6.35
CA ALA A 391 -15.93 -10.60 -6.15
C ALA A 391 -16.24 -10.77 -4.65
N GLU A 392 -15.24 -11.14 -3.85
CA GLU A 392 -15.35 -11.28 -2.40
C GLU A 392 -15.70 -9.95 -1.73
N SER A 393 -15.06 -8.85 -2.15
CA SER A 393 -15.40 -7.47 -1.73
C SER A 393 -16.88 -7.12 -1.94
N ARG A 394 -17.55 -7.80 -2.89
CA ARG A 394 -18.97 -7.64 -3.24
C ARG A 394 -19.87 -8.70 -2.60
N GLY A 395 -19.32 -9.69 -1.90
CA GLY A 395 -20.06 -10.84 -1.38
C GLY A 395 -20.56 -11.78 -2.50
N LEU A 396 -19.87 -11.82 -3.64
CA LEU A 396 -20.21 -12.66 -4.78
C LEU A 396 -19.33 -13.90 -4.83
N SER A 397 -19.79 -14.94 -5.54
CA SER A 397 -18.97 -16.11 -5.85
C SER A 397 -17.81 -15.76 -6.78
N LYS A 398 -16.77 -16.61 -6.78
CA LYS A 398 -15.62 -16.48 -7.67
C LYS A 398 -16.08 -16.32 -9.14
N PRO A 399 -15.58 -15.31 -9.86
CA PRO A 399 -15.95 -15.07 -11.25
C PRO A 399 -15.41 -16.17 -12.16
N LYS A 400 -16.03 -16.34 -13.32
CA LYS A 400 -15.51 -17.23 -14.36
C LYS A 400 -14.45 -16.50 -15.19
N LEU A 401 -13.65 -17.26 -15.94
CA LEU A 401 -12.62 -16.74 -16.84
C LEU A 401 -13.15 -15.63 -17.78
N GLU A 402 -14.37 -15.79 -18.28
CA GLU A 402 -15.06 -14.85 -19.17
C GLU A 402 -15.47 -13.53 -18.50
N ASP A 403 -15.45 -13.46 -17.17
CA ASP A 403 -15.80 -12.26 -16.39
C ASP A 403 -14.56 -11.52 -15.88
N TYR A 404 -13.36 -12.07 -16.04
CA TYR A 404 -12.13 -11.46 -15.51
C TYR A 404 -11.86 -10.07 -16.09
N TRP A 405 -12.25 -9.81 -17.35
CA TRP A 405 -12.10 -8.50 -17.99
C TRP A 405 -12.84 -7.36 -17.27
N VAL A 406 -13.85 -7.69 -16.47
CA VAL A 406 -14.58 -6.71 -15.64
C VAL A 406 -13.64 -6.07 -14.61
N TYR A 407 -12.62 -6.80 -14.15
CA TYR A 407 -11.69 -6.37 -13.11
C TYR A 407 -10.28 -6.07 -13.62
N VAL A 408 -9.84 -6.71 -14.71
CA VAL A 408 -8.54 -6.48 -15.36
C VAL A 408 -8.72 -6.45 -16.87
N SER A 409 -8.51 -5.31 -17.51
CA SER A 409 -8.66 -5.18 -18.97
C SER A 409 -7.35 -5.30 -19.73
N HIS A 410 -6.22 -4.96 -19.10
CA HIS A 410 -4.90 -5.02 -19.74
C HIS A 410 -3.88 -5.64 -18.79
N VAL A 411 -2.94 -6.41 -19.34
CA VAL A 411 -1.77 -6.92 -18.63
C VAL A 411 -0.51 -6.43 -19.32
N ILE A 412 0.33 -5.69 -18.60
CA ILE A 412 1.66 -5.30 -19.04
C ILE A 412 2.66 -6.26 -18.39
N TYR A 413 3.54 -6.85 -19.21
CA TYR A 413 4.47 -7.88 -18.74
C TYR A 413 5.81 -7.86 -19.48
N ILE A 414 6.82 -8.43 -18.82
CA ILE A 414 8.11 -8.77 -19.44
C ILE A 414 8.18 -10.29 -19.55
N GLU A 415 8.73 -10.79 -20.65
CA GLU A 415 9.05 -12.21 -20.76
C GLU A 415 10.48 -12.45 -20.23
N SER A 416 10.59 -13.15 -19.11
CA SER A 416 11.83 -13.72 -18.56
C SER A 416 11.55 -15.10 -17.97
N LYS A 417 12.59 -15.83 -17.58
CA LYS A 417 12.43 -17.15 -16.95
C LYS A 417 11.88 -17.04 -15.53
N GLU A 418 12.19 -15.93 -14.87
CA GLU A 418 11.83 -15.64 -13.49
C GLU A 418 10.42 -15.06 -13.38
N ALA A 419 9.93 -14.40 -14.45
CA ALA A 419 8.62 -13.76 -14.48
C ALA A 419 7.47 -14.77 -14.63
N PRO A 420 6.26 -14.43 -14.14
CA PRO A 420 5.07 -15.25 -14.35
C PRO A 420 4.83 -15.54 -15.84
N LYS A 421 4.60 -16.82 -16.17
CA LYS A 421 4.31 -17.23 -17.55
C LYS A 421 3.04 -16.57 -18.06
N VAL A 422 3.08 -16.06 -19.29
CA VAL A 422 1.93 -15.41 -19.94
C VAL A 422 1.45 -16.23 -21.12
N ASP A 423 0.20 -16.70 -21.05
CA ASP A 423 -0.49 -17.37 -22.16
C ASP A 423 -1.45 -16.39 -22.85
N ARG A 424 -1.09 -15.99 -24.08
CA ARG A 424 -1.86 -14.99 -24.84
C ARG A 424 -3.21 -15.51 -25.32
N GLU A 425 -3.34 -16.82 -25.57
CA GLU A 425 -4.61 -17.40 -26.00
C GLU A 425 -5.62 -17.38 -24.84
N ILE A 426 -5.15 -17.71 -23.63
CA ILE A 426 -5.99 -17.64 -22.42
C ILE A 426 -6.40 -16.19 -22.12
N LEU A 427 -5.46 -15.23 -22.20
CA LEU A 427 -5.80 -13.81 -22.03
C LEU A 427 -6.85 -13.33 -23.04
N SER A 428 -6.71 -13.72 -24.31
CA SER A 428 -7.67 -13.39 -25.37
C SER A 428 -9.06 -13.98 -25.08
N LYS A 429 -9.13 -15.24 -24.64
CA LYS A 429 -10.40 -15.88 -24.23
C LYS A 429 -11.03 -15.18 -23.03
N ALA A 430 -10.23 -14.64 -22.11
CA ALA A 430 -10.70 -13.85 -20.97
C ALA A 430 -11.09 -12.41 -21.34
N GLY A 431 -10.87 -11.96 -22.59
CA GLY A 431 -11.15 -10.59 -23.04
C GLY A 431 -10.10 -9.56 -22.59
N ILE A 432 -8.87 -9.99 -22.32
CA ILE A 432 -7.80 -9.18 -21.71
C ILE A 432 -6.68 -8.92 -22.72
N GLU A 433 -6.29 -7.66 -22.90
CA GLU A 433 -5.20 -7.27 -23.81
C GLU A 433 -3.83 -7.43 -23.12
N GLY A 434 -2.98 -8.32 -23.66
CA GLY A 434 -1.60 -8.50 -23.19
C GLY A 434 -0.62 -7.60 -23.95
N ILE A 435 0.14 -6.77 -23.23
CA ILE A 435 1.17 -5.88 -23.77
C ILE A 435 2.55 -6.34 -23.27
N ARG A 436 3.34 -6.90 -24.18
CA ARG A 436 4.72 -7.32 -23.89
C ARG A 436 5.67 -6.13 -23.97
N LEU A 437 6.54 -6.01 -22.98
CA LEU A 437 7.68 -5.09 -22.98
C LEU A 437 9.00 -5.86 -22.99
N TYR A 438 10.04 -5.22 -23.53
CA TYR A 438 11.41 -5.69 -23.42
C TYR A 438 12.01 -5.05 -22.17
N GLY A 439 12.39 -5.87 -21.19
CA GLY A 439 13.10 -5.43 -19.98
C GLY A 439 14.61 -5.65 -20.11
N GLN A 440 15.40 -4.85 -19.41
CA GLN A 440 16.82 -5.13 -19.17
C GLN A 440 16.98 -5.71 -17.76
N SER A 441 17.64 -6.86 -17.65
CA SER A 441 17.97 -7.51 -16.37
C SER A 441 16.78 -7.72 -15.42
N GLY A 442 15.61 -8.10 -15.94
CA GLY A 442 14.43 -8.40 -15.11
C GLY A 442 13.81 -7.16 -14.46
N LYS A 443 14.01 -5.96 -15.02
CA LYS A 443 13.32 -4.72 -14.62
C LYS A 443 12.62 -4.09 -15.82
N TYR A 444 11.53 -3.37 -15.54
CA TYR A 444 10.86 -2.54 -16.54
C TYR A 444 11.76 -1.39 -16.95
N ASP A 445 11.87 -1.16 -18.25
CA ASP A 445 12.37 0.10 -18.79
C ASP A 445 11.29 1.16 -18.59
N ASP A 446 11.60 2.19 -17.79
CA ASP A 446 10.68 3.26 -17.43
C ASP A 446 10.08 3.94 -18.67
N LYS A 447 10.86 4.15 -19.73
CA LYS A 447 10.37 4.80 -20.96
C LYS A 447 9.43 3.89 -21.74
N ALA A 448 9.78 2.61 -21.86
CA ALA A 448 8.93 1.64 -22.56
C ALA A 448 7.60 1.43 -21.83
N LEU A 449 7.63 1.35 -20.50
CA LEU A 449 6.44 1.26 -19.66
C LEU A 449 5.59 2.53 -19.75
N GLU A 450 6.19 3.71 -19.70
CA GLU A 450 5.50 4.98 -19.86
C GLU A 450 4.78 5.06 -21.22
N GLN A 451 5.44 4.64 -22.30
CA GLN A 451 4.84 4.60 -23.65
C GLN A 451 3.67 3.62 -23.73
N ALA A 452 3.81 2.42 -23.17
CA ALA A 452 2.73 1.44 -23.14
C ALA A 452 1.50 1.93 -22.35
N LEU A 453 1.72 2.54 -21.18
CA LEU A 453 0.64 3.14 -20.40
C LEU A 453 -0.04 4.28 -21.19
N LYS A 454 0.73 5.17 -21.82
CA LYS A 454 0.18 6.23 -22.68
C LYS A 454 -0.66 5.68 -23.83
N MET A 455 -0.23 4.59 -24.46
CA MET A 455 -0.99 3.92 -25.53
C MET A 455 -2.34 3.42 -25.02
N VAL A 456 -2.37 2.75 -23.86
CA VAL A 456 -3.62 2.26 -23.25
C VAL A 456 -4.57 3.41 -22.90
N LEU A 457 -4.04 4.50 -22.31
CA LEU A 457 -4.84 5.67 -21.97
C LEU A 457 -5.37 6.43 -23.21
N GLY A 458 -4.60 6.43 -24.31
CA GLY A 458 -4.96 7.07 -25.59
C GLY A 458 -5.97 6.29 -26.43
N LYS A 459 -5.89 4.95 -26.47
CA LYS A 459 -6.87 4.10 -27.20
C LYS A 459 -8.31 4.29 -26.72
N GLY A 460 -8.50 4.68 -25.45
CA GLY A 460 -9.82 4.98 -24.87
C GLY A 460 -10.56 6.17 -25.47
N GLU A 461 -9.95 6.94 -26.38
CA GLU A 461 -10.62 8.01 -27.15
C GLU A 461 -11.11 7.57 -28.54
N GLN A 462 -10.58 6.48 -29.12
CA GLN A 462 -10.94 6.05 -30.48
C GLN A 462 -12.14 5.08 -30.55
N VAL A 463 -12.69 4.62 -29.42
CA VAL A 463 -13.83 3.68 -29.42
C VAL A 463 -15.17 4.37 -29.78
N GLY A 464 -15.17 5.69 -30.03
CA GLY A 464 -16.29 6.40 -30.65
C GLY A 464 -16.03 6.66 -32.14
N LEU A 465 -16.75 5.95 -33.01
CA LEU A 465 -16.86 6.11 -34.48
C LEU A 465 -15.90 5.29 -35.35
N SER A 466 -16.02 3.95 -35.30
CA SER A 466 -15.85 3.16 -36.51
C SER A 466 -17.17 3.14 -37.31
N ARG A 467 -17.36 4.13 -38.19
CA ARG A 467 -18.23 3.95 -39.35
C ARG A 467 -17.39 3.33 -40.47
N ARG A 468 -17.70 2.07 -40.76
CA ARG A 468 -17.27 1.34 -41.96
C ARG A 468 -17.55 2.20 -43.20
N ASN A 469 -16.52 2.49 -43.98
CA ASN A 469 -16.68 2.83 -45.39
C ASN A 469 -15.90 1.80 -46.21
N THR A 470 -16.57 0.68 -46.47
CA THR A 470 -16.36 -0.07 -47.72
C THR A 470 -17.10 0.68 -48.82
N LEU A 471 -16.38 1.22 -49.79
CA LEU A 471 -16.93 1.46 -51.12
C LEU A 471 -15.91 0.97 -52.15
N GLN A 472 -16.25 -0.18 -52.74
CA GLN A 472 -15.83 -0.56 -54.07
C GLN A 472 -16.31 0.49 -55.07
N ARG A 473 -15.41 0.93 -55.97
CA ARG A 473 -15.63 0.87 -57.41
C ARG A 473 -14.31 1.03 -58.16
#